data_AF-A0A1J5TDL1-F1
#
_entry.id   AF-A0A1J5TDL1-F1
#
_cell.length_a   1.000
_cell.length_b   1.000
_cell.length_c   1.000
_cell.angle_alpha   90.00
_cell.angle_beta   90.00
_cell.angle_gamma   90.00
#
_symmetry.space_group_name_H-M   'P 1'
#
loop_
_entity.id
_entity.type
_entity.pdbx_description
1 polymer ?
#
loop_
_entity_poly.entity_id
_entity_poly.type
_entity_poly.pdbx_seq_one_letter_code
_entity_poly.pdbx_strand_id
1 'polypeptide(L)' 'MKSVEDKIIEVLDELEKWEGRKEKVKERFERGDADKTEIERINEQITHYKSLLGDMKKKMNANDISRTIARGSN' A
#
# COMPACT_ATOMS: atom_id res chain seq x y z
N MET A 1 -17.81 12.14 -2.02
CA MET A 1 -16.36 12.22 -2.24
C MET A 1 -15.73 11.24 -1.25
N LYS A 2 -14.99 10.22 -1.70
CA LYS A 2 -14.39 9.23 -0.76
C LYS A 2 -13.40 9.93 0.17
N SER A 3 -13.45 9.59 1.46
CA SER A 3 -12.54 10.12 2.46
C SER A 3 -11.11 9.62 2.21
N VAL A 4 -10.11 10.24 2.84
CA VAL A 4 -8.73 9.74 2.78
C VAL A 4 -8.63 8.36 3.43
N GLU A 5 -9.41 8.12 4.49
CA GLU A 5 -9.49 6.84 5.20
C GLU A 5 -10.06 5.74 4.29
N ASP A 6 -11.14 6.03 3.55
CA ASP A 6 -11.74 5.10 2.58
C ASP A 6 -10.71 4.66 1.53
N LYS A 7 -9.91 5.61 1.05
CA LYS A 7 -8.84 5.33 0.08
C LYS A 7 -7.70 4.53 0.69
N ILE A 8 -7.39 4.73 1.98
CA ILE A 8 -6.38 3.93 2.68
C ILE A 8 -6.86 2.50 2.81
N ILE A 9 -8.13 2.28 3.15
CA ILE A 9 -8.74 0.94 3.23
C ILE A 9 -8.64 0.25 1.86
N GLU A 10 -9.02 0.92 0.78
CA GLU A 10 -8.90 0.38 -0.58
C GLU A 10 -7.47 -0.05 -0.94
N VAL A 11 -6.49 0.79 -0.56
CA VAL A 11 -5.07 0.48 -0.81
C VAL A 11 -4.58 -0.69 0.05
N LEU A 12 -5.06 -0.82 1.30
CA LEU A 12 -4.76 -1.96 2.16
C LEU A 12 -5.34 -3.26 1.60
N ASP A 13 -6.59 -3.23 1.13
CA ASP A 13 -7.25 -4.38 0.51
C ASP A 13 -6.49 -4.85 -0.75
N GLU A 14 -6.05 -3.91 -1.59
CA GLU A 14 -5.25 -4.25 -2.77
C GLU A 14 -3.87 -4.79 -2.38
N LEU A 15 -3.23 -4.22 -1.36
CA LEU A 15 -1.95 -4.72 -0.86
C LEU A 15 -2.08 -6.17 -0.37
N GLU A 16 -3.12 -6.48 0.42
CA GLU A 16 -3.37 -7.83 0.92
C GLU A 16 -3.58 -8.82 -0.24
N LYS A 17 -4.34 -8.44 -1.28
CA LYS A 17 -4.50 -9.28 -2.48
C LYS A 17 -3.17 -9.58 -3.16
N TRP A 18 -2.27 -8.60 -3.27
CA TRP A 18 -0.95 -8.81 -3.87
C TRP A 18 -0.04 -9.68 -2.99
N GLU A 19 -0.09 -9.51 -1.66
CA GLU A 19 0.64 -10.37 -0.73
C GLU A 19 0.13 -11.83 -0.79
N GLY A 20 -1.18 -12.05 -0.85
CA GLY A 20 -1.74 -13.40 -1.06
C GLY A 20 -1.42 -13.99 -2.44
N ARG A 21 -1.34 -13.17 -3.50
CA ARG A 21 -0.86 -13.61 -4.83
C ARG A 21 0.61 -14.05 -4.78
N LYS A 22 1.46 -13.35 -4.02
CA LYS A 22 2.87 -13.70 -3.87
C LYS A 22 3.05 -15.11 -3.31
N GLU A 23 2.25 -15.49 -2.31
CA GLU A 23 2.30 -16.83 -1.73
C GLU A 23 1.95 -17.90 -2.77
N LYS A 24 0.84 -17.71 -3.50
CA LYS A 24 0.42 -18.63 -4.57
C LYS A 24 1.46 -18.76 -5.68
N VAL A 25 2.07 -17.66 -6.10
CA VAL A 25 3.09 -17.69 -7.16
C VAL A 25 4.39 -18.32 -6.66
N LYS A 26 4.76 -18.13 -5.39
CA LYS A 26 5.89 -18.86 -4.79
C LYS A 26 5.67 -20.37 -4.82
N GLU A 27 4.49 -20.84 -4.41
CA GLU A 27 4.17 -22.27 -4.47
C GLU A 27 4.28 -22.84 -5.89
N ARG A 28 3.81 -22.10 -6.89
CA ARG A 28 3.95 -22.51 -8.31
C ARG A 28 5.39 -22.45 -8.79
N PHE A 29 6.16 -21.45 -8.37
CA PHE A 29 7.58 -21.31 -8.72
C PHE A 29 8.39 -22.50 -8.17
N GLU A 30 8.12 -22.90 -6.93
CA GLU A 30 8.75 -24.08 -6.30
C GLU A 30 8.41 -25.38 -7.04
N ARG A 31 7.22 -25.46 -7.67
CA ARG A 31 6.81 -26.58 -8.53
C ARG A 31 7.38 -26.52 -9.95
N GLY A 32 8.00 -25.40 -10.34
CA GLY A 32 8.49 -25.15 -11.70
C GLY A 32 7.45 -24.61 -12.69
N ASP A 33 6.25 -24.26 -12.20
CA ASP A 33 5.12 -23.79 -13.02
C ASP A 33 5.08 -22.25 -13.19
N ALA A 34 6.00 -21.52 -12.56
CA ALA A 34 6.10 -20.07 -12.65
C ALA A 34 7.56 -19.63 -12.82
N ASP A 35 7.76 -18.46 -13.43
CA ASP A 35 9.07 -17.85 -13.63
C ASP A 35 9.36 -16.78 -12.57
N LYS A 36 10.64 -16.56 -12.29
CA LYS A 36 11.15 -15.56 -11.35
C LYS A 36 10.63 -14.14 -11.69
N THR A 37 10.45 -13.85 -12.98
CA THR A 37 9.93 -12.55 -13.44
C THR A 37 8.50 -12.27 -12.94
N GLU A 38 7.69 -13.29 -12.66
CA GLU A 38 6.35 -13.12 -12.11
C GLU A 38 6.40 -12.71 -10.63
N ILE A 39 7.31 -13.32 -9.87
CA ILE A 39 7.57 -12.96 -8.47
C ILE A 39 8.08 -11.52 -8.39
N GLU A 40 8.97 -11.12 -9.31
CA GLU A 40 9.51 -9.75 -9.38
C GLU A 40 8.40 -8.71 -9.62
N ARG A 41 7.52 -8.94 -10.60
CA ARG A 41 6.37 -8.05 -10.86
C ARG A 41 5.43 -7.93 -9.66
N ILE A 42 5.17 -9.04 -8.96
CA ILE A 42 4.35 -9.00 -7.73
C ILE A 42 5.04 -8.19 -6.64
N ASN A 43 6.35 -8.34 -6.47
CA ASN A 43 7.11 -7.54 -5.49
C ASN A 43 7.12 -6.04 -5.84
N GLU A 44 7.16 -5.68 -7.11
CA GLU A 44 7.04 -4.29 -7.56
C GLU A 44 5.68 -3.71 -7.18
N GLN A 45 4.59 -4.46 -7.38
CA GLN A 45 3.24 -4.03 -6.98
C GLN A 45 3.12 -3.86 -5.47
N ILE A 46 3.62 -4.82 -4.69
CA ILE A 46 3.66 -4.72 -3.22
C ILE A 46 4.43 -3.48 -2.77
N THR A 47 5.59 -3.22 -3.38
CA THR A 47 6.41 -2.05 -3.07
C THR A 47 5.66 -0.76 -3.38
N HIS A 48 5.00 -0.69 -4.55
CA HIS A 48 4.20 0.46 -4.95
C HIS A 48 3.11 0.79 -3.93
N TYR A 49 2.30 -0.20 -3.52
CA TYR A 49 1.23 0.02 -2.55
C TYR A 49 1.76 0.37 -1.15
N LYS A 50 2.87 -0.22 -0.71
CA LYS A 50 3.53 0.17 0.56
C LYS A 50 4.01 1.62 0.55
N SER A 51 4.63 2.05 -0.55
CA SER A 51 5.04 3.44 -0.73
C SER A 51 3.84 4.39 -0.73
N LEU A 52 2.77 4.03 -1.45
CA LEU A 52 1.54 4.80 -1.51
C LEU A 52 0.91 5.00 -0.13
N LEU A 53 0.81 3.94 0.68
CA LEU A 53 0.32 4.01 2.07
C LEU A 53 1.20 4.92 2.92
N GLY A 54 2.53 4.81 2.79
CA GLY A 54 3.48 5.66 3.50
C GLY A 54 3.25 7.14 3.21
N ASP A 55 3.03 7.49 1.94
CA ASP A 55 2.79 8.87 1.52
C ASP A 55 1.41 9.38 1.95
N MET A 56 0.38 8.53 1.92
CA MET A 56 -0.95 8.87 2.43
C MET A 56 -0.92 9.14 3.94
N LYS A 57 -0.20 8.32 4.71
CA LYS A 57 0.01 8.50 6.15
C LYS A 57 0.75 9.81 6.45
N LYS A 58 1.79 10.15 5.69
CA LYS A 58 2.51 11.43 5.83
C LYS A 58 1.59 12.64 5.59
N LYS A 59 0.76 12.58 4.55
CA LYS A 59 -0.19 13.65 4.20
C LYS A 59 -1.25 13.87 5.28
N MET A 60 -1.75 12.80 5.91
CA MET A 60 -2.65 12.92 7.06
C MET A 60 -1.98 13.65 8.23
N ASN A 61 -0.77 13.21 8.62
CA ASN A 61 -0.04 13.84 9.72
C ASN A 61 0.29 15.31 9.45
N ALA A 62 0.65 15.67 8.21
CA ALA A 62 0.91 17.06 7.84
C ALA A 62 -0.34 17.94 7.98
N ASN A 63 -1.50 17.45 7.54
CA ASN A 63 -2.78 18.17 7.67
C ASN A 63 -3.18 18.36 9.14
N ASP A 64 -2.92 17.38 10.01
CA ASP A 64 -3.25 17.49 11.43
C ASP A 64 -2.32 18.47 12.17
N ILE A 65 -1.03 18.52 11.79
CA ILE A 65 -0.10 19.55 12.28
C ILE A 65 -0.55 20.95 11.84
N SER A 66 -0.87 21.16 10.56
CA SER A 66 -1.36 22.45 10.06
C SER A 66 -2.63 22.91 10.76
N ARG A 67 -3.58 21.99 11.01
CA ARG A 67 -4.82 22.29 11.78
C ARG A 67 -4.54 22.65 13.23
N THR A 68 -3.54 22.02 13.85
CA THR A 68 -3.16 22.29 15.24
C THR A 68 -2.51 23.67 15.39
N ILE A 69 -1.61 24.03 14.48
CA ILE A 69 -0.97 25.37 14.44
C ILE A 69 -2.02 26.47 14.22
N ALA A 70 -2.96 26.26 13.27
CA ALA A 70 -4.02 27.23 12.99
C ALA A 70 -4.99 27.47 14.16
N ARG A 71 -5.07 26.55 15.13
CA ARG A 71 -5.92 26.68 16.33
C ARG A 71 -5.18 27.27 17.53
N GLY A 72 -3.86 27.20 17.57
CA GLY A 72 -3.02 27.78 18.63
C GLY A 72 -2.64 29.25 18.40
N SER A 73 -2.96 29.81 17.24
CA SER A 73 -2.77 31.22 16.92
C SER A 73 -4.12 31.95 17.04
N ASN A 74 -4.56 32.18 18.28
CA ASN A 74 -5.70 33.04 18.61
C ASN A 74 -5.48 33.68 19.98
#